data_AF-X1UFX3-F1
#
_entry.id   AF-X1UFX3-F1
#
_cell.length_a   1.000
_cell.length_b   1.000
_cell.length_c   1.000
_cell.angle_alpha   90.00
_cell.angle_beta   90.00
_cell.angle_gamma   90.00
#
_symmetry.space_group_name_H-M   'P 1'
#
loop_
_entity.id
_entity.type
_entity.pdbx_description
1 polymer ?
#
loop_
_entity_poly.entity_id
_entity_poly.type
_entity_poly.pdbx_seq_one_letter_code
_entity_poly.pdbx_strand_id
1 'polypeptide(L)'
;SCLVENEVDGPVIGVVFDGTGYGTDGTIWGGEFLLADWHSFQRVGHLEYVPLPGGEAAIKKPYRMTLSYLYTLLGENFSFEGLPFSKLNPTELDII
;
A
#
# COMPACT_ATOMS: atom_id res chain seq x y z
N SER A 1 18.54 6.86 -6.55
CA SER A 1 18.70 8.30 -6.79
C SER A 1 19.28 8.98 -5.57
N CYS A 2 18.61 8.93 -4.41
CA CYS A 2 19.01 9.65 -3.19
C CYS A 2 20.48 9.42 -2.77
N LEU A 3 20.95 8.16 -2.67
CA LEU A 3 22.35 7.87 -2.30
C LEU A 3 23.35 8.50 -3.26
N VAL A 4 23.11 8.34 -4.57
CA VAL A 4 23.99 8.85 -5.63
C VAL A 4 24.05 10.37 -5.61
N GLU A 5 22.89 11.03 -5.50
CA GLU A 5 22.80 12.50 -5.46
C GLU A 5 23.49 13.11 -4.23
N ASN A 6 23.54 12.37 -3.12
CA ASN A 6 24.18 12.81 -1.88
C ASN A 6 25.60 12.25 -1.71
N GLU A 7 26.18 11.60 -2.72
CA GLU A 7 27.52 11.01 -2.69
C GLU A 7 27.74 10.07 -1.49
N VAL A 8 26.67 9.37 -1.06
CA VAL A 8 26.73 8.41 0.04
C VAL A 8 27.15 7.05 -0.50
N ASP A 9 28.33 6.61 -0.09
CA ASP A 9 28.86 5.26 -0.31
C ASP A 9 28.71 4.42 0.96
N GLY A 10 28.29 3.16 0.80
CA GLY A 10 28.01 2.21 1.88
C GLY A 10 26.52 1.96 2.19
N PRO A 11 26.24 0.97 3.05
CA PRO A 11 24.88 0.53 3.32
C PRO A 11 24.10 1.52 4.20
N VAL A 12 22.85 1.77 3.83
CA VAL A 12 21.92 2.64 4.56
C VAL A 12 20.57 1.96 4.79
N ILE A 13 19.81 2.49 5.76
CA ILE A 13 18.37 2.24 5.84
C ILE A 13 17.65 3.27 4.96
N GLY A 14 17.11 2.80 3.85
CA GLY A 14 16.22 3.55 2.97
C GLY A 14 14.77 3.39 3.39
N VAL A 15 14.01 4.49 3.39
CA VAL A 15 12.56 4.49 3.56
C VAL A 15 11.94 4.96 2.26
N VAL A 16 11.13 4.11 1.64
CA VAL A 16 10.57 4.33 0.30
C VAL A 16 9.04 4.34 0.40
N PHE A 17 8.47 5.55 0.41
CA PHE A 17 7.03 5.78 0.41
C PHE A 17 6.60 6.36 -0.93
N ASP A 18 5.85 5.58 -1.71
CA ASP A 18 5.34 5.97 -3.02
C ASP A 18 3.86 5.59 -3.16
N GLY A 19 3.32 5.67 -4.38
CA GLY A 19 1.95 5.24 -4.66
C GLY A 19 1.85 3.73 -4.88
N THR A 20 2.52 3.24 -5.93
CA THR A 20 2.57 1.83 -6.29
C THR A 20 3.88 1.51 -6.99
N GLY A 21 4.62 0.54 -6.48
CA GLY A 21 5.80 -0.05 -7.11
C GLY A 21 5.65 -1.56 -7.26
N TYR A 22 6.23 -2.18 -8.31
CA TYR A 22 6.19 -3.63 -8.45
C TYR A 22 7.34 -4.28 -7.67
N GLY A 23 6.98 -5.13 -6.72
CA GLY A 23 7.90 -5.82 -5.82
C GLY A 23 8.61 -7.00 -6.45
N THR A 24 9.75 -7.37 -5.87
CA THR A 24 10.50 -8.58 -6.27
C THR A 24 9.79 -9.88 -5.89
N ASP A 25 8.80 -9.82 -5.00
CA ASP A 25 7.92 -10.92 -4.59
C ASP A 25 6.58 -10.96 -5.35
N GLY A 26 6.44 -10.11 -6.39
CA GLY A 26 5.26 -10.08 -7.25
C GLY A 26 4.05 -9.34 -6.68
N THR A 27 4.22 -8.63 -5.57
CA THR A 27 3.18 -7.78 -4.95
C THR A 27 3.37 -6.30 -5.31
N ILE A 28 2.42 -5.46 -4.91
CA ILE A 28 2.54 -4.00 -5.01
C ILE A 28 3.16 -3.48 -3.71
N TRP A 29 4.22 -2.69 -3.84
CA TRP A 29 4.93 -2.00 -2.77
C TRP A 29 4.57 -0.53 -2.74
N GLY A 30 4.85 0.12 -1.62
CA GLY A 30 4.75 1.58 -1.47
C GLY A 30 4.99 2.11 -0.06
N GLY A 31 5.46 1.24 0.84
CA GLY A 31 5.65 1.53 2.26
C GLY A 31 6.86 0.81 2.83
N GLU A 32 7.99 0.80 2.11
CA GLU A 32 9.08 -0.16 2.36
C GLU A 32 10.26 0.44 3.15
N PHE A 33 10.88 -0.42 3.96
CA PHE A 33 12.16 -0.18 4.63
C PHE A 33 13.20 -1.13 4.05
N LEU A 34 14.26 -0.57 3.49
CA LEU A 34 15.30 -1.30 2.76
C LEU A 34 16.66 -1.11 3.44
N LEU A 35 17.41 -2.19 3.62
CA LEU A 35 18.86 -2.12 3.80
C LEU A 35 19.47 -2.12 2.40
N ALA A 36 20.07 -1.01 1.97
CA ALA A 36 20.49 -0.85 0.57
C ALA A 36 21.84 -0.14 0.42
N ASP A 37 22.54 -0.48 -0.65
CA ASP A 37 23.72 0.21 -1.16
C ASP A 37 23.58 0.42 -2.69
N TRP A 38 24.67 0.72 -3.39
CA TRP A 38 24.64 0.95 -4.84
C TRP A 38 24.44 -0.32 -5.68
N HIS A 39 24.71 -1.49 -5.12
CA HIS A 39 24.73 -2.76 -5.84
C HIS A 39 23.51 -3.62 -5.53
N SER A 40 22.98 -3.51 -4.31
CA SER A 40 21.93 -4.39 -3.83
C SER A 40 21.01 -3.71 -2.81
N PHE A 41 19.87 -4.33 -2.60
CA PHE A 41 18.99 -4.01 -1.50
C PHE A 41 18.39 -5.29 -0.93
N GLN A 42 18.07 -5.23 0.35
CA GLN A 42 17.25 -6.21 1.05
C GLN A 42 16.09 -5.46 1.70
N ARG A 43 14.87 -5.93 1.46
CA ARG A 43 13.72 -5.43 2.20
C ARG A 43 13.73 -5.99 3.62
N VAL A 44 13.74 -5.09 4.61
CA VAL A 44 13.84 -5.43 6.04
C VAL A 44 12.56 -5.09 6.82
N GLY A 45 11.64 -4.34 6.21
CA GLY A 45 10.31 -4.08 6.75
C GLY A 45 9.40 -3.44 5.70
N HIS A 46 8.09 -3.52 5.90
CA HIS A 46 7.09 -2.84 5.07
C HIS A 46 5.75 -2.73 5.80
N LEU A 47 4.86 -1.89 5.28
CA LEU A 47 3.46 -1.88 5.72
C LEU A 47 2.77 -3.20 5.33
N GLU A 48 1.89 -3.70 6.19
CA GLU A 48 1.14 -4.94 5.94
C GLU A 48 0.38 -4.86 4.60
N TYR A 49 0.42 -5.95 3.83
CA TYR A 49 -0.31 -6.02 2.59
C TYR A 49 -1.81 -5.99 2.85
N VAL A 50 -2.50 -5.08 2.17
CA VAL A 50 -3.96 -5.02 2.14
C VAL A 50 -4.45 -5.20 0.70
N PRO A 51 -5.64 -5.77 0.48
CA PRO A 51 -6.23 -5.82 -0.85
C PRO A 51 -6.32 -4.43 -1.50
N LEU A 52 -6.27 -4.39 -2.83
CA LEU A 52 -6.45 -3.17 -3.64
C LEU A 52 -7.76 -3.30 -4.46
N PRO A 53 -8.95 -3.01 -3.88
CA PRO A 53 -10.23 -3.34 -4.50
C PRO A 53 -10.45 -2.57 -5.81
N GLY A 54 -10.50 -3.30 -6.92
CA GLY A 54 -10.67 -2.73 -8.26
C GLY A 54 -9.40 -2.11 -8.85
N GLY A 55 -8.21 -2.36 -8.29
CA GLY A 55 -6.93 -1.93 -8.86
C GLY A 55 -6.88 -0.42 -9.08
N GLU A 56 -6.75 0.00 -10.35
CA GLU A 56 -6.75 1.41 -10.75
C GLU A 56 -8.00 2.18 -10.27
N ALA A 57 -9.14 1.50 -10.12
CA ALA A 57 -10.35 2.13 -9.60
C ALA A 57 -10.14 2.71 -8.20
N ALA A 58 -9.31 2.08 -7.36
CA ALA A 58 -8.99 2.59 -6.02
C ALA A 58 -8.22 3.93 -6.06
N ILE A 59 -7.45 4.18 -7.12
CA ILE A 59 -6.75 5.46 -7.33
C ILE A 59 -7.77 6.57 -7.59
N LYS A 60 -8.80 6.30 -8.41
CA LYS A 60 -9.86 7.26 -8.73
C LYS A 60 -10.91 7.39 -7.61
N LYS A 61 -11.04 6.35 -6.77
CA LYS A 61 -12.04 6.22 -5.71
C LYS A 61 -11.37 5.79 -4.39
N PRO A 62 -10.67 6.71 -3.69
CA PRO A 62 -9.84 6.38 -2.52
C PRO A 62 -10.58 5.71 -1.35
N TYR A 63 -11.89 5.92 -1.23
CA TYR A 63 -12.72 5.24 -0.21
C TYR A 63 -12.65 3.71 -0.30
N ARG A 64 -12.32 3.15 -1.47
CA ARG A 64 -12.09 1.71 -1.65
C ARG A 64 -10.94 1.21 -0.78
N MET A 65 -9.88 1.99 -0.60
CA MET A 65 -8.79 1.64 0.32
C MET A 65 -9.24 1.68 1.76
N THR A 66 -10.05 2.68 2.15
CA THR A 66 -10.61 2.72 3.51
C THR A 66 -11.40 1.45 3.81
N LEU A 67 -12.22 0.99 2.86
CA LEU A 67 -12.99 -0.24 3.03
C LEU A 67 -12.09 -1.48 3.12
N SER A 68 -11.03 -1.56 2.31
CA SER A 68 -10.01 -2.62 2.39
C SER A 68 -9.36 -2.69 3.78
N TYR A 69 -8.98 -1.54 4.36
CA TYR A 69 -8.42 -1.49 5.71
C TYR A 69 -9.44 -1.89 6.78
N LEU A 70 -10.68 -1.39 6.71
CA LEU A 70 -11.72 -1.76 7.68
C LEU A 70 -12.01 -3.26 7.63
N TYR A 71 -12.12 -3.83 6.43
CA TYR A 71 -12.31 -5.26 6.23
C TYR A 71 -11.14 -6.07 6.79
N THR A 72 -9.90 -5.69 6.46
CA THR A 72 -8.68 -6.40 6.89
C THR A 72 -8.50 -6.36 8.42
N LEU A 73 -8.80 -5.22 9.05
CA LEU A 73 -8.56 -5.01 10.48
C LEU A 73 -9.72 -5.46 11.37
N LEU A 74 -10.97 -5.33 10.90
CA LEU A 74 -12.17 -5.54 11.72
C LEU A 74 -13.00 -6.77 11.28
N GLY A 75 -12.67 -7.37 10.14
CA GLY A 75 -13.30 -8.57 9.60
C GLY A 75 -14.63 -8.30 8.86
N GLU A 76 -15.16 -9.34 8.23
CA GLU A 76 -16.32 -9.27 7.33
C GLU A 76 -17.62 -8.85 8.05
N ASN A 77 -17.73 -9.15 9.34
CA ASN A 77 -18.91 -8.84 10.15
C ASN A 77 -18.94 -7.39 10.64
N PHE A 78 -17.95 -6.57 10.26
CA PHE A 78 -17.92 -5.17 10.64
C PHE A 78 -19.11 -4.43 9.99
N SER A 79 -19.93 -3.82 10.83
CA SER A 79 -21.05 -3.00 10.35
C SER A 79 -20.53 -1.65 9.86
N PHE A 80 -20.86 -1.31 8.62
CA PHE A 80 -20.62 0.01 8.05
C PHE A 80 -21.71 1.03 8.46
N GLU A 81 -22.63 0.66 9.35
CA GLU A 81 -23.70 1.54 9.82
C GLU A 81 -23.12 2.79 10.52
N GLY A 82 -23.68 3.96 10.19
CA GLY A 82 -23.20 5.25 10.70
C GLY A 82 -21.97 5.81 9.98
N LEU A 83 -21.32 5.05 9.09
CA LEU A 83 -20.24 5.57 8.24
C LEU A 83 -20.82 6.27 7.00
N PRO A 84 -20.12 7.27 6.44
CA PRO A 84 -20.58 8.03 5.27
C PRO A 84 -20.60 7.22 3.95
N PHE A 85 -20.55 5.88 4.02
CA PHE A 85 -20.63 4.97 2.88
C PHE A 85 -22.07 4.68 2.43
N SER A 86 -23.08 5.09 3.19
CA SER A 86 -24.51 4.89 2.89
C SER A 86 -24.98 5.49 1.56
N LYS A 87 -24.16 6.34 0.92
CA LYS A 87 -24.43 6.94 -0.40
C LYS A 87 -23.71 6.23 -1.55
N LEU A 88 -22.88 5.23 -1.25
CA LEU A 88 -22.19 4.46 -2.29
C LEU A 88 -23.15 3.50 -2.98
N ASN A 89 -22.96 3.31 -4.27
CA ASN A 89 -23.74 2.35 -5.04
C ASN A 89 -23.43 0.92 -4.52
N PRO A 90 -24.42 0.08 -4.19
CA PRO A 90 -24.21 -1.30 -3.74
C PRO A 90 -23.27 -2.10 -4.64
N THR A 91 -23.34 -1.90 -5.96
CA THR A 91 -22.48 -2.59 -6.93
C THR A 91 -21.00 -2.18 -6.81
N GLU A 92 -20.71 -1.03 -6.21
CA GLU A 92 -19.34 -0.64 -5.92
C GLU A 92 -18.77 -1.32 -4.68
N LEU A 93 -19.64 -1.79 -3.78
CA LEU A 93 -19.29 -2.53 -2.58
C LEU A 93 -19.05 -4.02 -2.88
N ASP A 94 -19.69 -4.58 -3.91
CA ASP A 94 -19.50 -5.98 -4.34
C ASP A 94 -18.08 -6.30 -4.88
N ILE A 95 -17.23 -5.28 -5.09
CA ILE A 95 -15.87 -5.40 -5.64
C ILE A 95 -14.81 -5.36 -4.50
N ILE A 96 -15.26 -5.33 -3.25
CA ILE A 96 -14.42 -5.45 -2.05
C ILE A 96 -14.50 -6.89 -1.58
#